data_AF-A0A498G497-F1
#
_entry.id   AF-A0A498G497-F1
#
_cell.length_a   1.000
_cell.length_b   1.000
_cell.length_c   1.000
_cell.angle_alpha   90.00
_cell.angle_beta   90.00
_cell.angle_gamma   90.00
#
_symmetry.space_group_name_H-M   'P 1'
#
loop_
_entity.id
_entity.type
_entity.pdbx_description
1 polymer ?
#
loop_
_entity_poly.entity_id
_entity_poly.type
_entity_poly.pdbx_seq_one_letter_code
_entity_poly.pdbx_strand_id
1 'polypeptide(L)' 'MSEAQTVHLTYDDGARAVELARESVESYVLHGQREQPGSMRDAFYARTGAFVRIKSTRGRGRLRGCAGAYRGKD' A
#
# COMPACT_ATOMS: atom_id res chain seq x y z
N MET A 1 -19.37 -1.79 -18.62
CA MET A 1 -18.70 -1.32 -17.39
C MET A 1 -18.89 -2.42 -16.34
N SER A 2 -17.91 -3.29 -16.09
CA SER A 2 -18.05 -4.28 -15.02
C SER A 2 -17.91 -3.54 -13.69
N GLU A 3 -18.91 -3.64 -12.81
CA GLU A 3 -18.80 -3.20 -11.42
C GLU A 3 -17.43 -3.62 -10.87
N ALA A 4 -16.64 -2.65 -10.43
CA ALA A 4 -15.43 -2.94 -9.71
C ALA A 4 -15.87 -3.72 -8.48
N GLN A 5 -15.52 -5.00 -8.41
CA GLN A 5 -15.81 -5.84 -7.25
C GLN A 5 -15.20 -5.12 -6.04
N THR A 6 -16.05 -4.55 -5.20
CA THR A 6 -15.61 -3.72 -4.08
C THR A 6 -14.84 -4.63 -3.15
N VAL A 7 -13.52 -4.47 -3.09
CA VAL A 7 -12.70 -5.24 -2.16
C VAL A 7 -13.15 -4.86 -0.76
N HIS A 8 -13.74 -5.81 -0.04
CA HIS A 8 -14.13 -5.62 1.35
C HIS A 8 -12.89 -5.70 2.21
N LEU A 9 -12.42 -4.54 2.69
CA LEU A 9 -11.27 -4.43 3.57
C LEU A 9 -11.75 -4.24 5.01
N THR A 10 -11.23 -5.07 5.91
CA THR A 10 -11.38 -4.85 7.36
C THR A 10 -10.38 -3.81 7.85
N TYR A 11 -10.57 -3.32 9.09
CA TYR A 11 -9.59 -2.44 9.74
C TYR A 11 -8.20 -3.07 9.78
N ASP A 12 -8.15 -4.36 10.14
CA ASP A 12 -6.90 -5.08 10.30
C ASP A 12 -6.21 -5.32 8.96
N ASP A 13 -6.97 -5.50 7.86
CA ASP A 13 -6.39 -5.54 6.50
C ASP A 13 -5.71 -4.20 6.16
N GLY A 14 -6.37 -3.10 6.51
CA GLY A 14 -5.82 -1.75 6.36
C GLY A 14 -4.57 -1.52 7.21
N ALA A 15 -4.58 -1.95 8.48
CA ALA A 15 -3.42 -1.86 9.36
C ALA A 15 -2.23 -2.64 8.77
N ARG A 16 -2.48 -3.88 8.32
CA ARG A 16 -1.43 -4.70 7.69
C ARG A 16 -0.92 -4.06 6.40
N ALA A 17 -1.78 -3.42 5.60
CA ALA A 17 -1.35 -2.74 4.37
C ALA A 17 -0.38 -1.59 4.67
N VAL A 18 -0.62 -0.84 5.75
CA VAL A 18 0.26 0.25 6.19
C VAL A 18 1.60 -0.28 6.70
N GLU A 19 1.60 -1.39 7.43
CA GLU A 19 2.83 -2.06 7.89
C GLU A 19 3.68 -2.53 6.71
N LEU A 20 3.09 -3.27 5.76
CA LEU A 20 3.79 -3.75 4.57
C LEU A 20 4.40 -2.59 3.77
N ALA A 21 3.67 -1.49 3.62
CA ALA A 21 4.17 -0.29 2.94
C ALA A 21 5.34 0.34 3.70
N ARG A 22 5.29 0.35 5.04
CA ARG A 22 6.40 0.83 5.87
C ARG A 22 7.62 -0.07 5.75
N GLU A 23 7.46 -1.38 5.98
CA GLU A 23 8.53 -2.39 5.92
C GLU A 23 9.25 -2.33 4.56
N SER A 24 8.49 -2.25 3.46
CA SER A 24 9.04 -2.15 2.10
C SER A 24 9.92 -0.89 1.91
N VAL A 25 9.46 0.26 2.41
CA VAL A 25 10.19 1.53 2.29
C VAL A 25 11.42 1.52 3.19
N GLU A 26 11.30 1.04 4.43
CA GLU A 26 12.40 0.96 5.39
C GLU A 26 13.52 0.05 4.88
N SER A 27 13.17 -1.15 4.40
CA SER A 27 14.15 -2.10 3.83
C SER A 27 14.89 -1.50 2.64
N TYR A 28 14.18 -0.81 1.73
CA TYR A 28 14.82 -0.15 0.60
C TYR A 28 15.72 1.01 1.01
N VAL A 29 15.27 1.87 1.93
CA VAL A 29 16.04 3.05 2.35
C VAL A 29 17.26 2.69 3.19
N LEU A 30 17.13 1.73 4.10
CA LEU A 30 18.21 1.34 5.02
C LEU A 30 19.20 0.36 4.40
N HIS A 31 18.72 -0.53 3.52
CA HIS A 31 19.52 -1.66 3.02
C HIS A 31 19.67 -1.69 1.49
N GLY A 32 18.96 -0.82 0.75
CA GLY A 32 18.95 -0.84 -0.72
C GLY A 32 18.18 -2.04 -1.31
N GLN A 33 17.50 -2.83 -0.48
CA GLN A 33 16.82 -4.05 -0.89
C GLN A 33 15.35 -3.77 -1.22
N ARG A 34 14.89 -4.29 -2.36
CA ARG A 34 13.46 -4.24 -2.73
C ARG A 34 12.77 -5.50 -2.22
N GLU A 35 12.55 -5.56 -0.91
CA GLU A 35 11.75 -6.63 -0.33
C GLU A 35 10.29 -6.50 -0.79
N GLN A 36 9.65 -7.65 -0.95
CA GLN A 36 8.23 -7.76 -1.28
C GLN A 36 7.52 -8.44 -0.11
N PRO A 37 7.38 -7.73 1.03
CA PRO A 37 6.74 -8.31 2.19
C PRO A 37 5.29 -8.68 1.83
N GLY A 38 4.92 -9.90 2.17
CA GLY A 38 3.60 -10.45 1.91
C GLY A 38 2.72 -10.46 3.16
N SER A 39 1.45 -10.80 2.96
CA SER A 39 0.50 -11.05 4.03
C SER A 39 -0.29 -12.29 3.67
N MET A 40 -0.51 -13.17 4.65
CA MET A 40 -1.36 -14.35 4.47
C MET A 40 -2.86 -14.01 4.51
N ARG A 41 -3.23 -12.73 4.65
CA ARG A 41 -4.63 -12.27 4.69
C ARG A 41 -5.23 -12.30 3.29
N ASP A 42 -6.44 -12.86 3.17
CA ASP A 42 -7.15 -13.04 1.91
C ASP A 42 -7.27 -11.75 1.07
N ALA A 43 -7.43 -10.60 1.75
CA ALA A 43 -7.51 -9.28 1.14
C ALA A 43 -6.33 -8.93 0.21
N PHE A 44 -5.14 -9.51 0.44
CA PHE A 44 -3.94 -9.24 -0.37
C PHE A 44 -3.78 -10.17 -1.58
N TYR A 45 -4.57 -11.24 -1.67
CA TYR A 45 -4.60 -12.10 -2.86
C TYR A 45 -5.56 -11.58 -3.94
N ALA A 46 -6.52 -10.74 -3.56
CA ALA A 46 -7.40 -10.06 -4.51
C ALA A 46 -6.60 -9.03 -5.33
N ARG A 47 -6.66 -9.13 -6.65
CA ARG A 47 -6.03 -8.13 -7.53
C ARG A 47 -6.77 -6.81 -7.41
N THR A 48 -6.10 -5.81 -6.84
CA THR A 48 -6.62 -4.45 -6.73
C THR A 48 -5.51 -3.44 -6.98
N GLY A 49 -5.89 -2.18 -7.25
CA GLY A 49 -4.94 -1.08 -7.26
C GLY A 49 -4.64 -0.60 -5.86
N ALA A 50 -3.44 -0.07 -5.65
CA ALA A 50 -3.03 0.50 -4.38
C ALA A 50 -2.18 1.75 -4.61
N PHE A 51 -2.39 2.75 -3.74
CA PHE A 51 -1.60 3.97 -3.69
C PHE A 51 -1.08 4.17 -2.27
N VAL A 52 0.22 4.45 -2.15
CA VAL A 52 0.89 4.73 -0.89
C VAL A 52 1.25 6.22 -0.86
N ARG A 53 0.81 6.89 0.20
CA ARG A 53 1.07 8.31 0.44
C ARG A 53 1.88 8.48 1.72
N ILE A 54 3.05 9.09 1.60
CA ILE A 54 3.92 9.43 2.73
C ILE A 54 3.73 10.89 3.10
N LYS A 55 3.44 11.15 4.37
CA LYS A 55 3.35 12.49 4.95
C LYS A 55 4.44 12.67 5.99
N SER A 56 4.99 13.88 6.06
CA SER A 56 5.89 14.26 7.14
C SER A 56 5.14 14.26 8.47
N THR A 57 5.67 13.61 9.49
CA THR A 57 5.20 13.76 10.87
C THR A 57 5.59 15.11 11.49
N ARG A 58 6.59 15.79 10.88
CA ARG A 58 7.03 17.13 11.28
C ARG A 58 6.24 18.21 10.55
N GLY A 59 6.01 19.33 11.23
CA GLY A 59 5.27 20.48 10.69
C GLY A 59 3.80 20.17 10.43
N ARG A 60 3.19 20.82 9.44
CA ARG A 60 1.76 20.67 9.10
C ARG A 60 1.43 19.44 8.23
N GLY A 61 2.13 18.31 8.41
CA GLY A 61 1.79 17.09 7.68
C GLY A 61 2.08 17.13 6.17
N ARG A 62 3.13 17.86 5.73
CA ARG A 62 3.43 18.06 4.30
C ARG A 62 3.60 16.72 3.56
N LEU A 63 3.06 16.65 2.34
CA LEU A 63 3.24 15.51 1.44
C LEU A 63 4.74 15.33 1.12
N ARG A 64 5.23 14.08 1.22
CA ARG A 64 6.62 13.70 0.89
C ARG A 64 6.72 12.74 -0.28
N GLY A 65 5.62 12.10 -0.65
CA GLY A 65 5.53 11.25 -1.83
C GLY A 65 4.17 10.61 -1.94
N CYS A 66 3.74 10.35 -3.16
CA CYS A 66 2.56 9.56 -3.47
C CYS A 66 2.87 8.75 -4.72
N ALA A 67 2.77 7.43 -4.62
CA ALA A 67 2.97 6.52 -5.74
C ALA A 67 2.03 5.34 -5.61
N GLY A 68 1.69 4.72 -6.72
CA GLY A 68 0.79 3.58 -6.74
C GLY A 68 0.65 3.00 -8.13
N ALA A 69 -0.01 1.85 -8.18
CA ALA A 69 -0.38 1.21 -9.41
C ALA A 69 -1.88 0.93 -9.36
N TYR A 70 -2.55 1.26 -10.45
CA TYR A 70 -3.92 0.87 -10.71
C TYR A 70 -3.96 0.27 -12.11
N ARG A 71 -4.51 -0.94 -12.25
CA ARG A 71 -4.86 -1.49 -13.55
C ARG A 71 -6.35 -1.25 -13.76
N GLY A 72 -6.66 -0.22 -14.53
CA GLY A 72 -7.97 -0.07 -15.14
C GLY A 72 -8.17 -1.13 -16.23
N LYS A 73 -9.42 -1.50 -16.50
CA LYS A 73 -9.76 -2.09 -17.78
C LYS A 73 -9.94 -0.91 -18.73
N ASP A 74 -8.94 -0.65 -19.58
CA ASP A 74 -9.21 0.03 -20.85
C ASP A 74 -10.14 -0.84 -21.70
#